data_AF-C4KH84-F1
#
_entry.id   AF-C4KH84-F1
#
_cell.length_a   1.000
_cell.length_b   1.000
_cell.length_c   1.000
_cell.angle_alpha   90.00
_cell.angle_beta   90.00
_cell.angle_gamma   90.00
#
_symmetry.space_group_name_H-M   'P 1'
#
loop_
_entity.id
_entity.type
_entity.pdbx_description
1 polymer ?
#
loop_
_entity_poly.entity_id
_entity_poly.type
_entity_poly.pdbx_seq_one_letter_code
_entity_poly.pdbx_strand_id
1 'polypeptide(L)'
;MVVIKKKKENRIYKSYEKKNGKKSIKYVYLASKKAVFLVTGKPRESKYSYGVPVIPLHGYYKSDGKSYTAKELSDYYVVLNLDKDDGLIDAINEGVKIIVIGYSEDDVLVTGEEE
;
A
#
# COMPACT_ATOMS: atom_id res chain seq x y z
N MET A 1 1.38 -45.00 -25.18
CA MET A 1 0.94 -43.61 -24.90
C MET A 1 1.86 -43.06 -23.81
N VAL A 2 2.77 -42.14 -24.15
CA VAL A 2 3.71 -41.55 -23.18
C VAL A 2 3.57 -40.03 -23.27
N VAL A 3 3.02 -39.42 -22.22
CA VAL A 3 2.85 -37.98 -22.12
C VAL A 3 4.01 -37.42 -21.30
N ILE A 4 4.96 -36.77 -21.97
CA ILE A 4 6.06 -36.06 -21.32
C ILE A 4 5.51 -34.71 -20.83
N LYS A 5 5.30 -34.60 -19.51
CA LYS A 5 4.93 -33.33 -18.87
C LYS A 5 6.11 -32.36 -18.93
N LYS A 6 5.95 -31.28 -19.71
CA LYS A 6 6.86 -30.11 -19.71
C LYS A 6 6.90 -29.51 -18.30
N LYS A 7 8.08 -29.50 -17.66
CA LYS A 7 8.34 -28.75 -16.42
C LYS A 7 8.07 -27.25 -16.69
N LYS A 8 7.18 -26.64 -15.90
CA LYS A 8 7.01 -25.18 -15.85
C LYS A 8 8.30 -24.58 -15.30
N GLU A 9 9.03 -23.85 -16.13
CA GLU A 9 10.11 -22.99 -15.66
C GLU A 9 9.52 -21.86 -14.83
N ASN A 10 9.88 -21.83 -13.54
CA ASN A 10 9.63 -20.68 -12.68
C ASN A 10 10.49 -19.52 -13.21
N ARG A 11 9.87 -18.61 -13.97
CA ARG A 11 10.47 -17.31 -14.27
C ARG A 11 10.59 -16.53 -12.96
N ILE A 12 11.77 -16.59 -12.35
CA ILE A 12 12.18 -15.71 -11.26
C ILE A 12 12.20 -14.30 -11.87
N TYR A 13 11.17 -13.50 -11.58
CA TYR A 13 11.20 -12.08 -11.87
C TYR A 13 12.36 -11.49 -11.08
N LYS A 14 13.41 -11.08 -11.79
CA LYS A 14 14.55 -10.34 -11.24
C LYS A 14 14.00 -9.09 -10.57
N SER A 15 13.98 -9.10 -9.24
CA SER A 15 13.81 -7.89 -8.43
C SER A 15 14.95 -6.94 -8.80
N TYR A 16 14.61 -5.77 -9.32
CA TYR A 16 15.57 -4.70 -9.57
C TYR A 16 16.01 -4.12 -8.22
N GLU A 17 16.93 -4.80 -7.53
CA GLU A 17 17.68 -4.17 -6.45
C GLU A 17 18.64 -3.14 -7.07
N LYS A 18 18.28 -1.85 -6.94
CA LYS A 18 19.16 -0.74 -7.33
C LYS A 18 19.76 -0.08 -6.09
N LYS A 19 21.08 -0.27 -5.98
CA LYS A 19 22.12 0.62 -5.46
C LYS A 19 21.67 2.08 -5.24
N ASN A 20 21.98 2.61 -4.05
CA ASN A 20 21.90 4.01 -3.58
C ASN A 20 20.84 4.30 -2.50
N GLY A 21 20.94 3.69 -1.30
CA GLY A 21 20.33 4.17 -0.03
C GLY A 21 18.83 4.51 0.00
N LYS A 22 18.13 4.39 -1.11
CA LYS A 22 16.73 4.74 -1.33
C LYS A 22 15.96 3.44 -1.29
N LYS A 23 14.96 3.40 -0.41
CA LYS A 23 14.03 2.28 -0.31
C LYS A 23 13.45 1.97 -1.69
N SER A 24 13.35 0.69 -2.01
CA SER A 24 12.73 0.28 -3.27
C SER A 24 11.24 0.65 -3.26
N ILE A 25 10.73 1.09 -4.41
CA ILE A 25 9.32 1.52 -4.52
C ILE A 25 8.44 0.28 -4.60
N LYS A 26 7.40 0.23 -3.76
CA LYS A 26 6.41 -0.84 -3.76
C LYS A 26 5.02 -0.27 -3.98
N TYR A 27 4.39 -0.65 -5.08
CA TYR A 27 3.00 -0.34 -5.38
C TYR A 27 2.11 -1.43 -4.77
N VAL A 28 1.18 -1.03 -3.92
CA VAL A 28 0.33 -1.94 -3.15
C VAL A 28 -1.13 -1.52 -3.25
N TYR A 29 -2.03 -2.48 -3.05
CA TYR A 29 -3.46 -2.27 -2.83
C TYR A 29 -3.82 -2.70 -1.42
N LEU A 30 -4.89 -2.18 -0.83
CA LEU A 30 -5.45 -2.72 0.40
C LEU A 30 -5.97 -4.14 0.15
N ALA A 31 -5.56 -5.08 0.99
CA ALA A 31 -6.01 -6.48 0.94
C ALA A 31 -6.98 -6.81 2.08
N SER A 32 -7.04 -5.98 3.11
CA SER A 32 -7.95 -6.09 4.25
C SER A 32 -8.94 -4.94 4.29
N LYS A 33 -10.10 -5.19 4.92
CA LYS A 33 -11.10 -4.16 5.22
C LYS A 33 -10.69 -3.22 6.36
N LYS A 34 -9.62 -3.56 7.08
CA LYS A 34 -9.07 -2.76 8.19
C LYS A 34 -7.64 -2.34 7.87
N ALA A 35 -7.33 -1.07 8.00
CA ALA A 35 -5.98 -0.54 7.80
C ALA A 35 -5.79 0.81 8.49
N VAL A 36 -4.54 1.10 8.84
CA VAL A 36 -4.11 2.42 9.33
C VAL A 36 -2.84 2.80 8.58
N PHE A 37 -2.79 3.99 8.02
CA PHE A 37 -1.60 4.47 7.32
C PHE A 37 -1.49 5.99 7.35
N LEU A 38 -0.24 6.46 7.29
CA LEU A 38 0.09 7.87 7.17
C LEU A 38 0.30 8.25 5.71
N VAL A 39 -0.25 9.39 5.31
CA VAL A 39 -0.07 9.96 3.98
C VAL A 39 1.13 10.90 3.99
N THR A 40 2.11 10.58 3.16
CA THR A 40 3.41 11.30 3.13
C THR A 40 3.58 12.20 1.92
N GLY A 41 2.69 12.11 0.94
CA GLY A 41 2.77 12.90 -0.28
C GLY A 41 1.43 13.06 -0.97
N LYS A 42 1.40 13.90 -2.00
CA LYS A 42 0.19 14.16 -2.78
C LYS A 42 -0.18 12.93 -3.63
N PRO A 43 -1.48 12.62 -3.78
CA PRO A 43 -1.96 11.65 -4.74
C PRO A 43 -1.46 11.96 -6.16
N ARG A 44 -1.12 10.93 -6.91
CA ARG A 44 -0.80 11.02 -8.34
C ARG A 44 -1.81 10.23 -9.13
N GLU A 45 -2.52 10.91 -10.02
CA GLU A 45 -3.50 10.25 -10.87
C GLU A 45 -2.81 9.34 -11.90
N SER A 46 -3.37 8.15 -12.07
CA SER A 46 -3.09 7.23 -13.16
C SER A 46 -4.39 6.89 -13.89
N LYS A 47 -4.28 6.18 -15.02
CA LYS A 47 -5.44 5.85 -15.87
C LYS A 47 -6.61 5.21 -15.10
N TYR A 48 -6.30 4.36 -14.11
CA TYR A 48 -7.29 3.53 -13.40
C TYR A 48 -7.32 3.74 -11.89
N SER A 49 -6.37 4.46 -11.32
CA SER A 49 -6.23 4.57 -9.86
C SER A 49 -5.46 5.84 -9.49
N TYR A 50 -5.48 6.20 -8.21
CA TYR A 50 -4.58 7.18 -7.64
C TYR A 50 -3.45 6.48 -6.88
N GLY A 51 -2.21 6.84 -7.17
CA GLY A 51 -1.05 6.41 -6.40
C GLY A 51 -0.73 7.40 -5.29
N VAL A 52 -0.86 6.98 -4.03
CA VAL A 52 -0.63 7.81 -2.85
C VAL A 52 0.59 7.30 -2.08
N PRO A 53 1.63 8.11 -1.88
CA PRO A 53 2.75 7.75 -1.01
C PRO A 53 2.30 7.63 0.45
N VAL A 54 2.55 6.47 1.07
CA VAL A 54 2.09 6.19 2.45
C VAL A 54 3.16 5.51 3.30
N ILE A 55 3.00 5.61 4.62
CA ILE A 55 3.64 4.75 5.60
C ILE A 55 2.56 3.84 6.21
N PRO A 56 2.54 2.55 5.86
CA PRO A 56 1.67 1.57 6.50
C PRO A 56 1.96 1.45 8.00
N LEU A 57 0.93 1.56 8.84
CA LEU A 57 1.02 1.33 10.28
C LEU A 57 0.32 0.04 10.69
N HIS A 58 -0.82 -0.26 10.06
CA HIS A 58 -1.60 -1.47 10.30
C HIS A 58 -2.34 -1.92 9.05
N GLY A 59 -2.58 -3.23 8.93
CA GLY A 59 -3.36 -3.84 7.85
C GLY A 59 -2.53 -4.77 6.96
N TYR A 60 -3.24 -5.37 6.00
CA TYR A 60 -2.67 -6.23 4.97
C TYR A 60 -2.77 -5.57 3.60
N TYR A 61 -1.71 -5.71 2.84
CA TYR A 61 -1.52 -5.05 1.54
C TYR A 61 -1.18 -6.09 0.50
N LYS A 62 -1.55 -5.87 -0.76
CA LYS A 62 -1.30 -6.80 -1.86
C LYS A 62 -0.51 -6.14 -2.97
N SER A 63 0.50 -6.83 -3.47
CA SER A 63 1.32 -6.42 -4.61
C SER A 63 1.77 -7.65 -5.38
N ASP A 64 1.52 -7.66 -6.70
CA ASP A 64 1.89 -8.76 -7.62
C ASP A 64 1.45 -10.15 -7.14
N GLY A 65 0.21 -10.24 -6.62
CA GLY A 65 -0.36 -11.50 -6.11
C GLY A 65 0.18 -11.97 -4.76
N LYS A 66 1.12 -11.25 -4.15
CA LYS A 66 1.63 -11.49 -2.80
C LYS A 66 1.01 -10.54 -1.80
N SER A 67 0.75 -11.05 -0.60
CA SER A 67 0.30 -10.25 0.54
C SER A 67 1.50 -9.83 1.39
N TYR A 68 1.42 -8.62 1.96
CA TYR A 68 2.43 -8.03 2.82
C TYR A 68 1.75 -7.42 4.03
N THR A 69 2.37 -7.56 5.19
CA THR A 69 2.01 -6.82 6.40
C THR A 69 2.58 -5.40 6.34
N ALA A 70 2.01 -4.49 7.12
CA ALA A 70 2.58 -3.14 7.30
C ALA A 70 4.06 -3.18 7.72
N LYS A 71 4.44 -4.14 8.59
CA LYS A 71 5.82 -4.33 9.05
C LYS A 71 6.77 -4.67 7.90
N GLU A 72 6.39 -5.60 7.02
CA GLU A 72 7.20 -5.96 5.84
C GLU A 72 7.33 -4.80 4.86
N LEU A 73 6.33 -3.93 4.78
CA LEU A 73 6.36 -2.75 3.93
C LEU A 73 7.19 -1.59 4.50
N SER A 74 7.59 -1.65 5.78
CA SER A 74 8.34 -0.56 6.43
C SER A 74 9.72 -0.31 5.79
N ASP A 75 10.31 -1.32 5.13
CA ASP A 75 11.59 -1.21 4.42
C ASP A 75 11.46 -0.65 3.00
N TYR A 76 10.23 -0.42 2.52
CA TYR A 76 9.93 0.06 1.18
C TYR A 76 9.49 1.52 1.17
N TYR A 77 9.60 2.17 0.01
CA TYR A 77 8.84 3.38 -0.29
C TYR A 77 7.49 2.96 -0.86
N VAL A 78 6.44 3.06 -0.05
CA VAL A 78 5.14 2.47 -0.37
C VAL A 78 4.28 3.47 -1.10
N VAL A 79 3.72 3.05 -2.23
CA VAL A 79 2.69 3.77 -2.97
C VAL A 79 1.42 2.94 -2.91
N LEU A 80 0.41 3.44 -2.21
CA LEU A 80 -0.91 2.84 -2.13
C LEU A 80 -1.72 3.24 -3.35
N ASN A 81 -2.17 2.25 -4.10
CA ASN A 81 -3.14 2.43 -5.17
C ASN A 81 -4.54 2.42 -4.56
N LEU A 82 -5.22 3.55 -4.68
CA LEU A 82 -6.62 3.73 -4.30
C LEU A 82 -7.47 3.81 -5.57
N ASP A 83 -8.67 3.23 -5.50
CA ASP A 83 -9.60 3.32 -6.61
C ASP A 83 -10.17 4.74 -6.69
N LYS A 84 -10.57 5.16 -7.90
CA LYS A 84 -11.05 6.53 -8.13
C LYS A 84 -12.34 6.86 -7.37
N ASP A 85 -13.08 5.82 -6.98
CA ASP A 85 -14.41 5.94 -6.39
C ASP A 85 -14.40 5.76 -4.85
N ASP A 86 -13.24 5.61 -4.23
CA ASP A 86 -13.13 5.29 -2.79
C ASP A 86 -13.42 6.48 -1.85
N GLY A 87 -13.60 7.71 -2.36
CA GLY A 87 -13.86 8.93 -1.57
C GLY A 87 -12.69 9.40 -0.68
N LEU A 88 -11.72 8.53 -0.41
CA LEU A 88 -10.52 8.81 0.39
C LEU A 88 -9.60 9.87 -0.25
N ILE A 89 -9.64 10.00 -1.57
CA ILE A 89 -8.77 10.94 -2.30
C ILE A 89 -9.11 12.39 -1.98
N ASP A 90 -10.39 12.71 -1.81
CA ASP A 90 -10.83 14.06 -1.47
C ASP A 90 -10.32 14.45 -0.08
N ALA A 91 -10.50 13.58 0.91
CA ALA A 91 -9.95 13.78 2.26
C ALA A 91 -8.42 13.96 2.26
N ILE A 92 -7.70 13.20 1.44
CA ILE A 92 -6.24 13.33 1.30
C ILE A 92 -5.87 14.69 0.70
N ASN A 93 -6.60 15.15 -0.32
CA ASN A 93 -6.38 16.45 -0.96
C ASN A 93 -6.70 17.61 -0.01
N GLU A 94 -7.68 17.45 0.89
CA GLU A 94 -8.01 18.40 1.97
C GLU A 94 -6.95 18.43 3.09
N GLY A 95 -5.99 17.50 3.08
CA GLY A 95 -4.81 17.53 3.93
C GLY A 95 -4.77 16.48 5.03
N VAL A 96 -5.73 15.55 5.07
CA VAL A 96 -5.74 14.45 6.04
C VAL A 96 -4.44 13.64 5.95
N LYS A 97 -3.75 13.50 7.09
CA LYS A 97 -2.44 12.84 7.18
C LYS A 97 -2.50 11.42 7.71
N ILE A 98 -3.50 11.08 8.51
CA ILE A 98 -3.69 9.73 9.02
C ILE A 98 -5.07 9.23 8.59
N ILE A 99 -5.11 8.03 8.04
CA ILE A 99 -6.34 7.40 7.59
C ILE A 99 -6.50 6.09 8.36
N VAL A 100 -7.68 5.94 8.97
CA VAL A 100 -8.09 4.76 9.75
C VAL A 100 -9.34 4.20 9.08
N ILE A 101 -9.27 2.95 8.59
CA ILE A 101 -10.35 2.31 7.84
C ILE A 101 -10.81 1.07 8.59
N GLY A 102 -12.14 0.88 8.66
CA GLY A 102 -12.74 -0.33 9.20
C GLY A 102 -12.73 -0.43 10.73
N TYR A 103 -12.59 0.72 11.41
CA TYR A 103 -12.74 0.89 12.85
C TYR A 103 -13.92 1.83 13.11
N SER A 104 -14.61 1.64 14.24
CA SER A 104 -15.62 2.61 14.70
C SER A 104 -14.90 3.88 15.15
N GLU A 105 -15.54 5.03 14.99
CA GLU A 105 -15.00 6.29 15.52
C GLU A 105 -14.84 6.22 17.06
N ASP A 106 -15.77 5.55 17.75
CA ASP A 106 -15.70 5.33 19.20
C ASP A 106 -14.50 4.46 19.65
N ASP A 107 -13.93 3.67 18.73
CA ASP A 107 -12.75 2.83 19.00
C ASP A 107 -11.42 3.58 18.77
N VAL A 108 -11.48 4.81 18.24
CA VAL A 108 -10.31 5.58 17.82
C VAL A 108 -10.14 6.80 18.72
N LEU A 109 -9.18 6.72 19.65
CA LEU A 109 -8.76 7.87 20.43
C LEU A 109 -7.75 8.71 19.63
N VAL A 110 -8.13 9.93 19.27
CA VAL A 110 -7.20 10.95 18.75
C VAL A 110 -6.83 11.88 19.90
N THR A 111 -5.56 11.86 20.31
CA THR A 111 -5.01 12.79 21.31
C THR A 111 -4.06 13.76 20.62
N GLY A 112 -4.13 15.03 21.00
CA GLY A 112 -3.16 16.06 20.61
C GLY A 112 -2.53 16.65 21.87
N GLU A 113 -1.32 17.18 21.73
CA GLU A 113 -0.82 18.16 22.69
C GLU A 113 -1.50 19.49 22.34
N GLU A 114 -2.32 20.04 23.25
CA GLU A 114 -2.73 21.44 23.19
C GLU A 114 -1.47 22.28 23.48
N GLU A 115 -1.03 23.10 22.51
CA GLU A 115 -0.09 24.21 22.78
C GLU A 115 -0.80 25.37 23.47
#